data_AF-I2CS39-F1
#
_entry.id   AF-I2CS39-F1
#
_cell.length_a   1.000
_cell.length_b   1.000
_cell.length_c   1.000
_cell.angle_alpha   90.00
_cell.angle_beta   90.00
_cell.angle_gamma   90.00
#
_symmetry.space_group_name_H-M   'P 1'
#
loop_
_entity.id
_entity.type
_entity.pdbx_description
1 polymer ?
#
loop_
_entity_poly.entity_id
_entity_poly.type
_entity_poly.pdbx_seq_one_letter_code
_entity_poly.pdbx_strand_id
1 'polypeptide(L)'
;YQRKEGPTRDRYPGLPWSSFINEKNRSLCPPEALDLLDKLLRYDREERLTAQEALEHPFFTEERRRKKRETEKEEGQRSLY
;
A
#
# COMPACT_ATOMS: atom_id res chain seq x y z
N TYR A 1 -21.39 38.45 -4.25
CA TYR A 1 -20.61 37.20 -4.21
C TYR A 1 -21.43 36.11 -3.53
N GLN A 2 -22.25 35.38 -4.28
CA GLN A 2 -22.93 34.19 -3.78
C GLN A 2 -21.95 33.01 -3.87
N ARG A 3 -21.50 32.48 -2.73
CA ARG A 3 -20.78 31.19 -2.73
C ARG A 3 -21.75 30.15 -3.23
N LYS A 4 -21.48 29.57 -4.40
CA LYS A 4 -22.15 28.33 -4.79
C LYS A 4 -21.59 27.26 -3.87
N GLU A 5 -22.44 26.72 -3.01
CA GLU A 5 -22.14 25.53 -2.21
C GLU A 5 -21.56 24.47 -3.16
N GLY A 6 -20.33 24.02 -2.88
CA GLY A 6 -19.68 22.98 -3.67
C GLY A 6 -20.49 21.69 -3.62
N PRO A 7 -20.30 20.77 -4.57
CA PRO A 7 -21.01 19.49 -4.54
C PRO A 7 -20.76 18.78 -3.19
N THR A 8 -21.86 18.48 -2.48
CA THR A 8 -21.83 17.72 -1.23
C THR A 8 -21.33 16.29 -1.49
N ARG A 9 -20.83 15.64 -0.42
CA ARG A 9 -20.25 14.27 -0.40
C ARG A 9 -21.10 13.20 -1.10
N ASP A 10 -22.40 13.45 -1.27
CA ASP A 10 -23.37 12.54 -1.90
C ASP A 10 -23.16 12.29 -3.40
N ARG A 11 -22.29 13.05 -4.10
CA ARG A 11 -22.03 12.83 -5.53
C ARG A 11 -21.13 11.64 -5.84
N TYR A 12 -20.36 11.14 -4.87
CA TYR A 12 -19.40 10.07 -5.09
C TYR A 12 -19.47 9.05 -3.95
N PRO A 13 -20.30 7.99 -4.08
CA PRO A 13 -20.30 6.91 -3.11
C PRO A 13 -18.92 6.24 -3.06
N GLY A 14 -18.54 5.72 -1.89
CA GLY A 14 -17.30 4.97 -1.74
C GLY A 14 -17.33 3.73 -2.63
N LEU A 15 -16.42 3.67 -3.61
CA LEU A 15 -16.28 2.52 -4.48
C LEU A 15 -15.30 1.52 -3.85
N PRO A 16 -15.60 0.21 -3.86
CA PRO A 16 -14.64 -0.78 -3.41
C PRO A 16 -13.46 -0.83 -4.39
N TRP A 17 -12.25 -1.04 -3.86
CA TRP A 17 -11.01 -1.10 -4.66
C TRP A 17 -11.05 -2.13 -5.78
N SER A 18 -11.83 -3.20 -5.61
CA SER A 18 -12.08 -4.22 -6.65
C SER A 18 -12.64 -3.65 -7.95
N SER A 19 -13.34 -2.52 -7.92
CA SER A 19 -13.90 -1.86 -9.11
C SER A 19 -12.83 -1.31 -10.04
N PHE A 20 -11.61 -1.11 -9.54
CA PHE A 20 -10.48 -0.61 -10.31
C PHE A 20 -9.61 -1.73 -10.92
N ILE A 21 -10.00 -3.00 -10.71
CA ILE A 21 -9.28 -4.16 -11.25
C ILE A 21 -9.73 -4.42 -12.69
N ASN A 22 -8.77 -4.37 -13.60
CA ASN A 22 -8.87 -4.67 -15.02
C ASN A 22 -8.02 -5.92 -15.36
N GLU A 23 -8.22 -6.47 -16.56
CA GLU A 23 -7.47 -7.66 -17.01
C GLU A 23 -5.95 -7.45 -17.01
N LYS A 24 -5.49 -6.22 -17.25
CA LYS A 24 -4.07 -5.85 -17.28
C LYS A 24 -3.42 -5.71 -15.90
N ASN A 25 -4.19 -5.40 -14.85
CA ASN A 25 -3.65 -5.14 -13.51
C ASN A 25 -3.99 -6.26 -12.50
N ARG A 26 -4.83 -7.23 -12.88
CA ARG A 26 -5.27 -8.34 -12.01
C ARG A 26 -4.11 -9.08 -11.33
N SER A 27 -3.02 -9.33 -12.06
CA SER A 27 -1.83 -9.99 -11.50
C SER A 27 -1.03 -9.11 -10.52
N LEU A 28 -1.19 -7.79 -10.61
CA LEU A 28 -0.52 -6.79 -9.76
C LEU A 28 -1.37 -6.41 -8.53
N CYS A 29 -2.63 -6.87 -8.47
CA CYS A 29 -3.58 -6.53 -7.41
C CYS A 29 -3.96 -7.77 -6.58
N PRO A 30 -3.00 -8.41 -5.86
CA PRO A 30 -3.34 -9.44 -4.89
C PRO A 30 -4.14 -8.83 -3.72
N PRO A 31 -4.91 -9.63 -2.97
CA PRO A 31 -5.78 -9.13 -1.90
C PRO A 31 -5.00 -8.34 -0.83
N GLU A 32 -3.75 -8.71 -0.55
CA GLU A 32 -2.87 -8.02 0.40
C GLU A 32 -2.47 -6.61 -0.09
N ALA A 33 -2.40 -6.41 -1.41
CA ALA A 33 -2.11 -5.08 -1.97
C ALA A 33 -3.29 -4.13 -1.79
N LEU A 34 -4.52 -4.65 -1.94
CA LEU A 34 -5.74 -3.87 -1.78
C LEU A 34 -5.96 -3.48 -0.31
N ASP A 35 -5.68 -4.39 0.63
CA ASP A 35 -5.74 -4.12 2.07
C ASP A 35 -4.74 -3.03 2.50
N LEU A 36 -3.51 -3.09 1.98
CA LEU A 36 -2.52 -2.04 2.19
C LEU A 36 -3.01 -0.69 1.65
N LEU A 37 -3.58 -0.68 0.44
CA LEU A 37 -4.08 0.53 -0.20
C LEU A 37 -5.23 1.15 0.60
N ASP A 38 -6.15 0.33 1.11
CA ASP A 38 -7.30 0.78 1.91
C ASP A 38 -6.90 1.45 3.22
N LYS A 39 -5.84 0.94 3.85
CA LYS A 39 -5.30 1.49 5.10
C LYS A 39 -4.42 2.73 4.89
N LEU A 40 -3.89 2.95 3.68
CA LEU A 40 -3.13 4.16 3.34
C LEU A 40 -4.02 5.30 2.86
N LEU A 41 -5.04 5.00 2.06
CA LEU A 41 -5.91 5.99 1.43
C LEU A 41 -7.13 6.31 2.31
N ARG A 42 -6.89 6.58 3.60
CA ARG A 42 -7.90 7.06 4.54
C ARG A 42 -7.98 8.58 4.54
N TYR A 43 -9.19 9.11 4.59
CA TYR A 43 -9.41 10.55 4.66
C TYR A 43 -8.83 11.12 5.95
N ASP A 44 -9.19 10.51 7.08
CA ASP A 44 -8.57 10.77 8.37
C ASP A 44 -7.09 10.40 8.33
N ARG A 45 -6.24 11.21 8.97
CA ARG A 45 -4.80 10.97 9.07
C ARG A 45 -4.46 10.01 10.19
N GLU A 46 -5.26 9.99 11.27
CA GLU A 46 -5.00 9.15 12.43
C GLU A 46 -5.25 7.67 12.12
N GLU A 47 -6.16 7.38 11.18
CA GLU A 47 -6.44 6.01 10.70
C GLU A 47 -5.45 5.54 9.61
N ARG A 48 -4.55 6.39 9.11
CA ARG A 48 -3.59 5.99 8.09
C ARG A 48 -2.47 5.18 8.71
N LEU A 49 -2.11 4.08 8.04
CA LEU A 49 -0.87 3.37 8.35
C LEU A 49 0.33 4.32 8.29
N THR A 50 1.18 4.24 9.31
CA THR A 50 2.48 4.90 9.28
C THR A 50 3.42 4.19 8.30
N ALA A 51 4.50 4.88 7.89
CA ALA A 51 5.47 4.31 6.96
C ALA A 51 6.13 3.01 7.50
N GLN A 52 6.37 2.95 8.81
CA GLN A 52 6.96 1.77 9.45
C GLN A 52 5.98 0.58 9.41
N GLU A 53 4.72 0.80 9.78
CA GLU A 53 3.70 -0.24 9.73
C GLU A 53 3.39 -0.69 8.30
N ALA A 54 3.42 0.24 7.34
CA ALA A 54 3.25 -0.08 5.92
C ALA A 54 4.38 -1.00 5.41
N LEU A 55 5.63 -0.77 5.82
CA LEU A 55 6.76 -1.66 5.50
C LEU A 55 6.63 -3.02 6.20
N GLU A 56 5.94 -3.08 7.33
CA GLU A 56 5.67 -4.31 8.06
C GLU A 56 4.54 -5.16 7.45
N HIS A 57 3.81 -4.61 6.48
CA HIS A 57 2.66 -5.25 5.86
C HIS A 57 3.00 -6.57 5.13
N PRO A 58 2.11 -7.59 5.17
CA PRO A 58 2.29 -8.86 4.45
C PRO A 58 2.61 -8.72 2.97
N PHE A 59 2.09 -7.68 2.31
CA PHE A 59 2.37 -7.35 0.91
C PHE A 59 3.88 -7.25 0.61
N PHE A 60 4.68 -6.71 1.53
CA PHE A 60 6.13 -6.56 1.35
C PHE A 60 6.96 -7.73 1.90
N THR A 61 6.33 -8.83 2.32
CA THR A 61 7.02 -9.96 2.97
C THR A 61 8.07 -10.60 2.06
N GLU A 62 7.74 -10.83 0.78
CA GLU A 62 8.67 -11.47 -0.15
C GLU A 62 9.87 -10.57 -0.48
N GLU A 63 9.65 -9.27 -0.65
CA GLU A 63 10.73 -8.31 -0.85
C GLU A 63 11.61 -8.14 0.39
N ARG A 64 11.02 -8.16 1.59
CA ARG A 64 11.79 -8.17 2.85
C ARG A 64 12.64 -9.43 2.97
N ARG A 65 12.07 -10.59 2.66
CA ARG A 65 12.79 -11.88 2.63
C ARG A 65 13.93 -11.86 1.62
N ARG A 66 13.72 -11.27 0.44
CA ARG A 66 14.75 -11.11 -0.59
C ARG A 66 15.91 -10.24 -0.09
N LYS A 67 15.62 -9.02 0.37
CA LYS A 67 16.63 -8.10 0.88
C LYS A 67 17.44 -8.68 2.04
N LYS A 68 16.77 -9.38 2.97
CA LYS A 68 17.45 -10.01 4.12
C LYS A 68 18.50 -11.04 3.68
N ARG A 69 18.19 -11.85 2.65
CA ARG A 69 19.12 -12.84 2.09
C ARG A 69 20.31 -12.22 1.35
N GLU A 70 20.15 -11.00 0.82
CA GLU A 70 21.23 -10.28 0.16
C GLU A 70 22.21 -9.70 1.19
N THR A 71 21.71 -9.08 2.26
CA THR A 71 22.55 -8.57 3.36
C THR A 71 23.33 -9.68 4.06
N GLU A 72 22.73 -10.85 4.32
CA GLU A 72 23.43 -11.99 4.94
C GLU A 72 24.58 -12.53 4.07
N LYS A 73 24.43 -12.46 2.74
CA LYS A 73 25.49 -12.87 1.79
C LYS A 73 26.65 -11.87 1.78
N GLU A 74 26.35 -10.58 1.78
CA GLU A 74 27.35 -9.51 1.80
C GLU A 74 28.13 -9.49 3.12
N GLU A 75 27.47 -9.68 4.26
CA GLU A 75 28.13 -9.77 5.58
C GLU A 75 29.02 -11.00 5.69
N GLY A 76 28.56 -12.16 5.19
CA GLY A 76 29.37 -13.38 5.14
C GLY A 76 30.60 -13.25 4.25
N GLN A 77 30.48 -12.54 3.11
CA GLN A 77 31.62 -12.25 2.23
C GLN A 77 32.55 -11.18 2.79
N ARG A 78 32.04 -10.17 3.50
CA ARG A 78 32.84 -9.10 4.11
C ARG A 78 33.63 -9.56 5.34
N SER A 79 33.15 -10.59 6.04
CA SER A 79 33.88 -11.24 7.12
C SER A 79 34.97 -12.22 6.64
N LEU A 80 35.01 -12.52 5.33
CA LEU A 80 35.98 -13.43 4.71
C LEU A 80 37.22 -12.72 4.14
N TYR A 81 37.33 -11.40 4.33
CA TYR A 81 38.48 -10.55 4.01
C TYR A 81 38.91 -9.76 5.24
#